data_AF-A0AAD9MKA3-F1
#
_entry.id   AF-A0AAD9MKA3-F1
#
_cell.length_a   1.000
_cell.length_b   1.000
_cell.length_c   1.000
_cell.angle_alpha   90.00
_cell.angle_beta   90.00
_cell.angle_gamma   90.00
#
_symmetry.space_group_name_H-M   'P 1'
#
loop_
_entity.id
_entity.type
_entity.pdbx_description
1 polymer ?
#
loop_
_entity_poly.entity_id
_entity_poly.type
_entity_poly.pdbx_seq_one_letter_code
_entity_poly.pdbx_strand_id
1 'polypeptide(L)'
;MEAEAYAALVSALRAVPATACPLFRALARTFAVPEDTIKSIYGQEWQYQIKSQHSTLLLKLPALVDRFRKDSVSGPAGDAARAAVGVEHERQLYERLNAAGIAYWPEDVLRDRGFFKTPDALLQVPIAVNGAVVHWIDSKATFGDSLMHRTQLAEQYELYTHRFGRGMVIYWFGFVQGLDKREGVLVTDRFPDASAILQLQSLDLAEEP
;
A
#
# COMPACT_ATOMS: atom_id res chain seq x y z
N MET A 1 46.37 -0.25 -3.62
CA MET A 1 46.17 -0.79 -2.26
C MET A 1 47.16 -1.93 -2.10
N GLU A 2 47.94 -1.94 -1.03
CA GLU A 2 48.85 -3.06 -0.73
C GLU A 2 48.06 -4.33 -0.40
N ALA A 3 48.62 -5.51 -0.67
CA ALA A 3 47.92 -6.80 -0.55
C ALA A 3 47.38 -7.06 0.87
N GLU A 4 48.11 -6.62 1.88
CA GLU A 4 47.75 -6.78 3.29
C GLU A 4 46.59 -5.87 3.70
N ALA A 5 46.57 -4.63 3.19
CA ALA A 5 45.45 -3.69 3.37
C ALA A 5 44.17 -4.17 2.66
N TYR A 6 44.31 -4.82 1.50
CA TYR A 6 43.19 -5.46 0.80
C TYR A 6 42.60 -6.64 1.59
N ALA A 7 43.46 -7.51 2.12
CA ALA A 7 43.04 -8.63 2.94
C ALA A 7 42.31 -8.18 4.22
N ALA A 8 42.82 -7.13 4.89
CA ALA A 8 42.17 -6.54 6.06
C ALA A 8 40.79 -5.94 5.73
N LEU A 9 40.67 -5.24 4.60
CA LEU A 9 39.38 -4.70 4.13
C LEU A 9 38.36 -5.82 3.86
N VAL A 10 38.76 -6.87 3.15
CA VAL A 10 37.88 -8.02 2.86
C VAL A 10 37.43 -8.69 4.15
N SER A 11 38.33 -8.88 5.12
CA SER A 11 37.98 -9.46 6.43
C SER A 11 36.94 -8.62 7.18
N ALA A 12 37.11 -7.28 7.21
CA ALA A 12 36.17 -6.37 7.85
C ALA A 12 34.78 -6.39 7.17
N LEU A 13 34.73 -6.47 5.85
CA LEU A 13 33.47 -6.56 5.09
C LEU A 13 32.74 -7.89 5.34
N ARG A 14 33.47 -9.00 5.47
CA ARG A 14 32.89 -10.34 5.73
C ARG A 14 32.34 -10.50 7.14
N ALA A 15 32.79 -9.68 8.10
CA ALA A 15 32.32 -9.69 9.48
C ALA A 15 30.96 -8.97 9.67
N VAL A 16 30.48 -8.25 8.64
CA VAL A 16 29.20 -7.53 8.71
C VAL A 16 28.03 -8.52 8.51
N PRO A 17 27.03 -8.55 9.40
CA PRO A 17 25.83 -9.37 9.22
C PRO A 17 25.13 -9.07 7.89
N ALA A 18 24.57 -10.08 7.23
CA ALA A 18 23.91 -9.94 5.91
C ALA A 18 22.74 -8.94 5.87
N THR A 19 22.22 -8.54 7.03
CA THR A 19 21.14 -7.55 7.20
C THR A 19 21.64 -6.13 7.47
N ALA A 20 22.94 -5.93 7.65
CA ALA A 20 23.54 -4.63 7.95
C ALA A 20 24.24 -4.06 6.71
N CYS A 21 24.04 -2.76 6.47
CA CYS A 21 24.79 -2.03 5.46
C CYS A 21 26.11 -1.56 6.09
N PRO A 22 27.29 -1.94 5.55
CA PRO A 22 28.56 -1.42 6.04
C PRO A 22 28.57 0.11 5.95
N LEU A 23 29.18 0.78 6.92
CA LEU A 23 29.39 2.22 6.88
C LEU A 23 30.46 2.56 5.83
N PHE A 24 30.10 2.55 4.54
CA PHE A 24 31.01 2.68 3.41
C PHE A 24 31.91 3.91 3.48
N ARG A 25 31.38 5.05 3.95
CA ARG A 25 32.15 6.29 4.16
C ARG A 25 33.25 6.16 5.21
N ALA A 26 33.00 5.41 6.28
CA ALA A 26 33.99 5.20 7.34
C ALA A 26 35.11 4.27 6.84
N LEU A 27 34.77 3.23 6.09
CA LEU A 27 35.74 2.33 5.46
C LEU A 27 36.57 3.04 4.39
N ALA A 28 35.95 3.85 3.54
CA ALA A 28 36.62 4.66 2.53
C ALA A 28 37.70 5.58 3.13
N ARG A 29 37.38 6.23 4.27
CA ARG A 29 38.34 7.06 5.02
C ARG A 29 39.47 6.24 5.64
N THR A 30 39.13 5.10 6.25
CA THR A 30 40.08 4.24 6.96
C THR A 30 41.11 3.65 6.01
N PHE A 31 40.68 3.22 4.83
CA PHE A 31 41.52 2.57 3.82
C PHE A 31 42.03 3.52 2.73
N ALA A 32 41.75 4.82 2.85
CA ALA A 32 42.15 5.87 1.91
C ALA A 32 41.80 5.55 0.44
N VAL A 33 40.57 5.07 0.19
CA VAL A 33 40.07 4.74 -1.15
C VAL A 33 38.68 5.35 -1.40
N PRO A 34 38.27 5.57 -2.67
CA PRO A 34 36.94 6.06 -2.98
C PRO A 34 35.82 5.14 -2.45
N GLU A 35 34.70 5.75 -2.04
CA GLU A 35 33.54 5.01 -1.53
C GLU A 35 33.00 3.99 -2.56
N ASP A 36 33.02 4.35 -3.84
CA ASP A 36 32.56 3.47 -4.92
C ASP A 36 33.44 2.22 -5.09
N THR A 37 34.74 2.33 -4.79
CA THR A 37 35.66 1.18 -4.77
C THR A 37 35.28 0.20 -3.65
N ILE A 38 34.96 0.72 -2.45
CA ILE A 38 34.49 -0.12 -1.34
C ILE A 38 33.14 -0.78 -1.68
N LYS A 39 32.20 -0.04 -2.28
CA LYS A 39 30.91 -0.60 -2.71
C LYS A 39 31.08 -1.72 -3.74
N SER A 40 32.00 -1.53 -4.69
CA SER A 40 32.33 -2.53 -5.71
C SER A 40 32.90 -3.81 -5.09
N ILE A 41 33.89 -3.68 -4.20
CA ILE A 41 34.51 -4.81 -3.49
C ILE A 41 33.47 -5.52 -2.62
N TYR A 42 32.67 -4.78 -1.86
CA TYR A 42 31.59 -5.35 -1.04
C TYR A 42 30.57 -6.11 -1.89
N GLY A 43 30.16 -5.55 -3.03
CA GLY A 43 29.27 -6.22 -3.98
C GLY A 43 29.86 -7.52 -4.53
N GLN A 44 31.15 -7.54 -4.87
CA GLN A 44 31.84 -8.74 -5.36
C GLN A 44 31.98 -9.80 -4.27
N GLU A 45 32.36 -9.42 -3.05
CA GLU A 45 32.49 -10.34 -1.92
C GLU A 45 31.13 -10.92 -1.52
N TRP A 46 30.08 -10.10 -1.52
CA TRP A 46 28.72 -10.58 -1.28
C TRP A 46 28.28 -11.54 -2.39
N GLN A 47 28.46 -11.19 -3.67
CA GLN A 47 28.17 -12.13 -4.76
C GLN A 47 28.95 -13.46 -4.63
N TYR A 48 30.21 -13.41 -4.24
CA TYR A 48 31.03 -14.60 -3.98
C TYR A 48 30.47 -15.43 -2.83
N GLN A 49 30.16 -14.79 -1.69
CA GLN A 49 29.57 -15.47 -0.53
C GLN A 49 28.23 -16.12 -0.86
N ILE A 50 27.30 -15.42 -1.53
CA ILE A 50 26.01 -15.99 -1.96
C ILE A 50 26.24 -17.19 -2.86
N LYS A 51 27.17 -17.11 -3.82
CA LYS A 51 27.48 -18.19 -4.76
C LYS A 51 28.10 -19.38 -4.03
N SER A 52 28.97 -19.14 -3.05
CA SER A 52 29.61 -20.18 -2.25
C SER A 52 28.62 -20.94 -1.36
N GLN A 53 27.58 -20.26 -0.86
CA GLN A 53 26.53 -20.85 -0.03
C GLN A 53 25.32 -21.31 -0.84
N HIS A 54 25.33 -21.12 -2.16
CA HIS A 54 24.17 -21.33 -3.03
C HIS A 54 23.61 -22.76 -2.92
N SER A 55 24.47 -23.77 -2.90
CA SER A 55 24.05 -25.17 -2.70
C SER A 55 23.29 -25.37 -1.39
N THR A 56 23.74 -24.76 -0.30
CA THR A 56 23.09 -24.84 1.02
C THR A 56 21.78 -24.06 1.06
N LEU A 57 21.73 -22.88 0.44
CA LEU A 57 20.52 -22.07 0.33
C LEU A 57 19.46 -22.78 -0.53
N LEU A 58 19.87 -23.39 -1.65
CA LEU A 58 18.99 -24.19 -2.51
C LEU A 58 18.45 -25.43 -1.78
N LEU A 59 19.24 -26.10 -0.95
CA LEU A 59 18.77 -27.21 -0.12
C LEU A 59 17.72 -26.78 0.92
N LYS A 60 17.79 -25.54 1.41
CA LYS A 60 16.82 -24.96 2.36
C LYS A 60 15.58 -24.37 1.68
N LEU A 61 15.67 -24.06 0.39
CA LEU A 61 14.60 -23.40 -0.38
C LEU A 61 13.27 -24.19 -0.33
N PRO A 62 13.22 -25.52 -0.52
CA PRO A 62 11.95 -26.25 -0.45
C PRO A 62 11.25 -26.11 0.92
N ALA A 63 12.02 -26.16 2.02
CA ALA A 63 11.48 -26.00 3.36
C ALA A 63 10.97 -24.58 3.63
N LEU A 64 11.66 -23.55 3.11
CA LEU A 64 11.20 -22.16 3.21
C LEU A 64 9.94 -21.90 2.38
N VAL A 65 9.87 -22.45 1.16
CA VAL A 65 8.68 -22.36 0.30
C VAL A 65 7.50 -23.09 0.92
N ASP A 66 7.72 -24.28 1.49
CA ASP A 66 6.68 -25.02 2.22
C ASP A 66 6.17 -24.25 3.43
N ARG A 67 7.08 -23.63 4.22
CA ARG A 67 6.69 -22.73 5.31
C ARG A 67 5.88 -21.53 4.83
N PHE A 68 6.29 -20.88 3.75
CA PHE A 68 5.55 -19.74 3.18
C PHE A 68 4.17 -20.15 2.69
N ARG A 69 4.03 -21.31 2.05
CA ARG A 69 2.72 -21.84 1.62
C ARG A 69 1.77 -22.14 2.78
N LYS A 70 2.32 -22.54 3.93
CA LYS A 70 1.58 -22.84 5.16
C LYS A 70 1.37 -21.63 6.05
N ASP A 71 1.96 -20.48 5.72
CA ASP A 71 1.77 -19.24 6.46
C ASP A 71 0.32 -18.76 6.29
N SER A 72 -0.41 -18.69 7.39
CA SER A 72 -1.81 -18.29 7.42
C SER A 72 -2.01 -16.77 7.32
N VAL A 73 -0.95 -15.98 7.50
CA VAL A 73 -1.02 -14.52 7.56
C VAL A 73 -0.50 -13.91 6.27
N SER A 74 0.71 -14.29 5.86
CA SER A 74 1.41 -13.70 4.69
C SER A 74 1.62 -14.70 3.56
N GLY A 75 1.10 -15.92 3.69
CA GLY A 75 1.14 -16.93 2.64
C GLY A 75 -0.02 -16.80 1.65
N PRO A 76 0.01 -17.57 0.55
CA PRO A 76 -0.99 -17.49 -0.52
C PRO A 76 -2.43 -17.71 -0.05
N ALA A 77 -2.64 -18.58 0.95
CA ALA A 77 -3.96 -18.82 1.51
C ALA A 77 -4.49 -17.61 2.31
N GLY A 78 -3.63 -16.97 3.09
CA GLY A 78 -3.96 -15.72 3.79
C GLY A 78 -4.25 -14.57 2.83
N ASP A 79 -3.47 -14.46 1.75
CA ASP A 79 -3.70 -13.48 0.68
C ASP A 79 -5.03 -13.72 -0.02
N ALA A 80 -5.35 -14.97 -0.38
CA ALA A 80 -6.61 -15.32 -1.01
C ALA A 80 -7.81 -15.04 -0.10
N ALA A 81 -7.71 -15.35 1.20
CA ALA A 81 -8.74 -15.03 2.18
C ALA A 81 -8.95 -13.51 2.30
N ARG A 82 -7.87 -12.72 2.39
CA ARG A 82 -7.96 -11.25 2.43
C ARG A 82 -8.56 -10.68 1.16
N ALA A 83 -8.20 -11.21 -0.01
CA ALA A 83 -8.79 -10.81 -1.29
C ALA A 83 -10.29 -11.12 -1.34
N ALA A 84 -10.71 -12.31 -0.92
CA ALA A 84 -12.11 -12.70 -0.88
C ALA A 84 -12.93 -11.79 0.07
N VAL A 85 -12.38 -11.49 1.25
CA VAL A 85 -12.99 -10.55 2.20
C VAL A 85 -13.05 -9.12 1.63
N GLY A 86 -12.04 -8.70 0.88
CA GLY A 86 -12.03 -7.43 0.15
C GLY A 86 -13.19 -7.31 -0.84
N VAL A 87 -13.36 -8.32 -1.70
CA VAL A 87 -14.44 -8.39 -2.69
C VAL A 87 -15.81 -8.34 -2.03
N GLU A 88 -16.00 -9.04 -0.91
CA GLU A 88 -17.29 -9.03 -0.20
C GLU A 88 -17.64 -7.64 0.36
N HIS A 89 -16.66 -6.92 0.90
CA HIS A 89 -16.88 -5.57 1.42
C HIS A 89 -17.06 -4.52 0.32
N GLU A 90 -16.41 -4.69 -0.84
CA GLU A 90 -16.66 -3.88 -2.03
C GLU A 90 -18.10 -4.09 -2.55
N ARG A 91 -18.54 -5.35 -2.62
CA ARG A 91 -19.93 -5.72 -2.93
C ARG A 91 -20.91 -5.07 -1.95
N GLN A 92 -20.60 -5.12 -0.65
CA GLN A 92 -21.40 -4.46 0.39
C GLN A 92 -21.45 -2.93 0.20
N LEU A 93 -20.36 -2.28 -0.19
CA LEU A 93 -20.35 -0.86 -0.52
C LEU A 93 -21.34 -0.55 -1.66
N TYR A 94 -21.29 -1.32 -2.74
CA TYR A 94 -22.16 -1.16 -3.90
C TYR A 94 -23.65 -1.37 -3.55
N GLU A 95 -23.97 -2.40 -2.77
CA GLU A 95 -25.34 -2.61 -2.29
C GLU A 95 -25.87 -1.41 -1.50
N ARG A 96 -25.04 -0.81 -0.64
CA ARG A 96 -25.43 0.34 0.17
C ARG A 96 -25.56 1.63 -0.65
N LEU A 97 -24.69 1.84 -1.63
CA LEU A 97 -24.81 2.95 -2.58
C LEU A 97 -26.11 2.85 -3.37
N ASN A 98 -26.42 1.66 -3.88
CA ASN A 98 -27.66 1.39 -4.61
C ASN A 98 -28.90 1.58 -3.72
N ALA A 99 -28.88 1.06 -2.49
CA ALA A 99 -29.98 1.24 -1.54
C ALA A 99 -30.20 2.71 -1.15
N ALA A 100 -29.15 3.52 -1.15
CA ALA A 100 -29.21 4.96 -0.91
C ALA A 100 -29.56 5.78 -2.17
N GLY A 101 -29.72 5.16 -3.34
CA GLY A 101 -29.98 5.84 -4.60
C GLY A 101 -28.83 6.69 -5.11
N ILE A 102 -27.60 6.43 -4.66
CA ILE A 102 -26.42 7.23 -5.04
C ILE A 102 -25.85 6.68 -6.35
N ALA A 103 -25.79 7.53 -7.38
CA ALA A 103 -25.19 7.17 -8.65
C ALA A 103 -23.66 7.22 -8.60
N TYR A 104 -22.99 6.17 -9.07
CA TYR A 104 -21.53 6.03 -9.08
C TYR A 104 -21.01 5.31 -10.33
N TRP A 105 -19.70 5.40 -10.56
CA TRP A 105 -18.94 4.57 -11.48
C TRP A 105 -18.12 3.56 -10.67
N PRO A 106 -18.32 2.25 -10.86
CA PRO A 106 -17.52 1.21 -10.20
C PRO A 106 -16.10 1.16 -10.76
N GLU A 107 -15.20 0.53 -10.01
CA GLU A 107 -13.77 0.49 -10.31
C GLU A 107 -13.45 -0.11 -11.69
N ASP A 108 -14.12 -1.21 -12.05
CA ASP A 108 -13.97 -1.89 -13.34
C ASP A 108 -14.28 -0.96 -14.53
N VAL A 109 -15.37 -0.18 -14.44
CA VAL A 109 -15.74 0.81 -15.45
C VAL A 109 -14.70 1.94 -15.53
N LEU A 110 -14.11 2.35 -14.41
CA LEU A 110 -13.04 3.35 -14.42
C LEU A 110 -11.76 2.80 -15.07
N ARG A 111 -11.41 1.54 -14.80
CA ARG A 111 -10.26 0.87 -15.42
C ARG A 111 -10.45 0.71 -16.93
N ASP A 112 -11.64 0.32 -17.38
CA ASP A 112 -11.97 0.22 -18.80
C ASP A 112 -11.86 1.57 -19.54
N ARG A 113 -12.09 2.67 -18.83
CA ARG A 113 -11.88 4.04 -19.34
C ARG A 113 -10.40 4.47 -19.34
N GLY A 114 -9.47 3.61 -18.95
CA GLY A 114 -8.03 3.87 -18.98
C GLY A 114 -7.48 4.59 -17.74
N PHE A 115 -8.20 4.59 -16.62
CA PHE A 115 -7.68 5.15 -15.38
C PHE A 115 -6.71 4.15 -14.71
N PHE A 116 -5.47 4.58 -14.44
CA PHE A 116 -4.43 3.71 -13.85
C PHE A 116 -4.57 3.52 -12.33
N LYS A 117 -5.11 4.53 -11.63
CA LYS A 117 -5.42 4.50 -10.19
C LYS A 117 -6.87 4.91 -10.04
N THR A 118 -7.65 4.04 -9.42
CA THR A 118 -9.11 4.11 -9.39
C THR A 118 -9.60 3.90 -7.96
N PRO A 119 -10.46 4.77 -7.42
CA PRO A 119 -11.20 4.45 -6.21
C PRO A 119 -12.23 3.36 -6.51
N ASP A 120 -12.67 2.63 -5.48
CA ASP A 120 -13.69 1.57 -5.64
C ASP A 120 -15.01 2.14 -6.18
N ALA A 121 -15.41 3.33 -5.73
CA ALA A 121 -16.55 4.05 -6.27
C ALA A 121 -16.23 5.53 -6.52
N LEU A 122 -16.37 5.98 -7.76
CA LEU A 122 -16.40 7.41 -8.09
C LEU A 122 -17.85 7.89 -8.20
N LEU A 123 -18.27 8.82 -7.34
CA LEU A 123 -19.65 9.30 -7.34
C LEU A 123 -19.91 10.18 -8.56
N GLN A 124 -21.04 9.98 -9.23
CA GLN A 124 -21.43 10.82 -10.37
C GLN A 124 -21.83 12.22 -9.90
N VAL A 125 -22.48 12.29 -8.73
CA VAL A 125 -22.83 13.52 -8.04
C VAL A 125 -22.23 13.47 -6.64
N PRO A 126 -21.44 14.47 -6.22
CA PRO A 126 -20.88 14.50 -4.87
C PRO A 126 -21.98 14.53 -3.81
N ILE A 127 -21.75 13.83 -2.71
CA ILE A 127 -22.65 13.82 -1.55
C ILE A 127 -21.98 14.52 -0.37
N ALA A 128 -22.76 15.05 0.56
CA ALA A 128 -22.23 15.49 1.84
C ALA A 128 -22.48 14.41 2.91
N VAL A 129 -21.41 13.96 3.56
CA VAL A 129 -21.43 13.00 4.66
C VAL A 129 -20.98 13.72 5.92
N ASN A 130 -21.85 13.86 6.92
CA ASN A 130 -21.56 14.59 8.16
C ASN A 130 -20.97 16.00 7.92
N GLY A 131 -21.44 16.69 6.88
CA GLY A 131 -20.97 18.02 6.50
C GLY A 131 -19.68 18.06 5.65
N ALA A 132 -19.04 16.93 5.38
CA ALA A 132 -17.92 16.83 4.46
C ALA A 132 -18.37 16.40 3.06
N VAL A 133 -17.94 17.12 2.02
CA VAL A 133 -18.22 16.74 0.63
C VAL A 133 -17.34 15.56 0.23
N VAL A 134 -17.95 14.54 -0.38
CA VAL A 134 -17.34 13.29 -0.82
C VAL A 134 -17.61 13.09 -2.30
N HIS A 135 -16.54 12.93 -3.08
CA HIS A 135 -16.58 12.67 -4.52
C HIS A 135 -16.29 11.21 -4.88
N TRP A 136 -15.55 10.50 -4.02
CA TRP A 136 -15.18 9.11 -4.22
C TRP A 136 -15.13 8.37 -2.89
N ILE A 137 -15.32 7.05 -2.95
CA ILE A 137 -15.27 6.16 -1.79
C ILE A 137 -14.30 5.02 -2.10
N ASP A 138 -13.46 4.70 -1.12
CA ASP A 138 -12.54 3.56 -1.16
C ASP A 138 -12.80 2.66 0.07
N SER A 139 -13.07 1.38 -0.19
CA SER A 139 -13.47 0.35 0.75
C SER A 139 -12.27 -0.53 1.11
N LYS A 140 -11.82 -0.41 2.36
CA LYS A 140 -10.73 -1.23 2.89
C LYS A 140 -11.27 -2.24 3.89
N ALA A 141 -11.24 -3.51 3.49
CA ALA A 141 -11.57 -4.65 4.36
C ALA A 141 -10.44 -5.00 5.34
N THR A 142 -9.91 -3.98 6.02
CA THR A 142 -8.76 -4.07 6.93
C THR A 142 -8.94 -3.10 8.10
N PHE A 143 -8.14 -3.25 9.14
CA PHE A 143 -8.05 -2.27 10.22
C PHE A 143 -7.14 -1.11 9.80
N GLY A 144 -7.61 0.13 9.96
CA GLY A 144 -6.87 1.33 9.60
C GLY A 144 -5.83 1.72 10.65
N ASP A 145 -4.57 1.33 10.46
CA ASP A 145 -3.45 1.84 11.25
C ASP A 145 -2.82 3.10 10.64
N SER A 146 -2.11 3.86 11.48
CA SER A 146 -1.51 5.15 11.09
C SER A 146 -0.36 5.05 10.09
N LEU A 147 0.35 3.92 10.01
CA LEU A 147 1.44 3.75 9.06
C LEU A 147 0.88 3.37 7.69
N MET A 148 0.03 2.33 7.63
CA MET A 148 -0.61 1.90 6.38
C MET A 148 -1.44 3.02 5.77
N HIS A 149 -2.22 3.75 6.58
CA HIS A 149 -3.02 4.87 6.07
C HIS A 149 -2.15 5.98 5.47
N ARG A 150 -0.99 6.31 6.08
CA ARG A 150 -0.07 7.31 5.52
C ARG A 150 0.52 6.87 4.18
N THR A 151 0.87 5.59 4.07
CA THR A 151 1.36 5.02 2.80
C THR A 151 0.27 5.09 1.73
N GLN A 152 -0.97 4.67 2.06
CA GLN A 152 -2.11 4.73 1.14
C GLN A 152 -2.47 6.17 0.73
N LEU A 153 -2.38 7.12 1.67
CA LEU A 153 -2.60 8.53 1.41
C LEU A 153 -1.63 9.04 0.34
N ALA A 154 -0.33 8.79 0.52
CA ALA A 154 0.72 9.24 -0.40
C ALA A 154 0.68 8.51 -1.76
N GLU A 155 0.35 7.21 -1.78
CA GLU A 155 0.41 6.40 -3.00
C GLU A 155 -0.88 6.43 -3.84
N GLN A 156 -2.03 6.69 -3.21
CA GLN A 156 -3.35 6.54 -3.85
C GLN A 156 -4.26 7.73 -3.58
N TYR A 157 -4.55 8.03 -2.32
CA TYR A 157 -5.65 8.95 -2.01
C TYR A 157 -5.35 10.41 -2.38
N GLU A 158 -4.10 10.85 -2.33
CA GLU A 158 -3.69 12.16 -2.84
C GLU A 158 -3.97 12.28 -4.35
N LEU A 159 -3.73 11.22 -5.13
CA LEU A 159 -4.01 11.21 -6.57
C LEU A 159 -5.50 11.30 -6.84
N TYR A 160 -6.33 10.59 -6.08
CA TYR A 160 -7.78 10.70 -6.18
C TYR A 160 -8.25 12.09 -5.79
N THR A 161 -7.68 12.63 -4.71
CA THR A 161 -8.05 13.95 -4.18
C THR A 161 -7.72 15.07 -5.17
N HIS A 162 -6.54 15.03 -5.79
CA HIS A 162 -6.14 15.98 -6.82
C HIS A 162 -7.00 15.89 -8.09
N ARG A 163 -7.50 14.69 -8.42
CA ARG A 163 -8.23 14.46 -9.67
C ARG A 163 -9.74 14.68 -9.55
N PHE A 164 -10.33 14.22 -8.46
CA PHE A 164 -11.78 14.14 -8.29
C PHE A 164 -12.29 15.01 -7.14
N GLY A 165 -11.40 15.56 -6.30
CA GLY A 165 -11.76 16.25 -5.06
C GLY A 165 -11.77 15.32 -3.85
N ARG A 166 -12.22 15.83 -2.71
CA ARG A 166 -12.19 15.12 -1.43
C ARG A 166 -12.98 13.80 -1.50
N GLY A 167 -12.50 12.78 -0.79
CA GLY A 167 -13.17 11.48 -0.74
C GLY A 167 -13.39 10.96 0.67
N MET A 168 -13.82 9.70 0.72
CA MET A 168 -14.06 8.94 1.93
C MET A 168 -13.40 7.57 1.84
N VAL A 169 -12.78 7.13 2.93
CA VAL A 169 -12.25 5.77 3.09
C VAL A 169 -13.03 5.08 4.20
N ILE A 170 -13.48 3.85 3.92
CA ILE A 170 -14.17 3.01 4.89
C ILE A 170 -13.23 1.88 5.32
N TYR A 171 -12.79 1.88 6.58
CA TYR A 171 -12.07 0.76 7.19
C TYR A 171 -13.04 -0.15 7.93
N TRP A 172 -13.51 -1.21 7.28
CA TRP A 172 -14.61 -2.06 7.78
C TRP A 172 -14.33 -2.75 9.11
N PHE A 173 -13.05 -2.90 9.50
CA PHE A 173 -12.67 -3.49 10.79
C PHE A 173 -12.30 -2.44 11.84
N GLY A 174 -12.56 -1.16 11.57
CA GLY A 174 -12.23 -0.04 12.46
C GLY A 174 -10.84 0.55 12.18
N PHE A 175 -10.47 1.57 12.94
CA PHE A 175 -9.21 2.29 12.78
C PHE A 175 -8.71 2.89 14.10
N VAL A 176 -7.42 3.26 14.14
CA VAL A 176 -6.81 3.90 15.33
C VAL A 176 -7.42 5.29 15.56
N GLN A 177 -7.81 5.59 16.79
CA GLN A 177 -8.36 6.90 17.16
C GLN A 177 -7.50 8.07 16.68
N GLY A 178 -8.15 9.09 16.12
CA GLY A 178 -7.48 10.29 15.60
C GLY A 178 -7.01 10.18 14.16
N LEU A 179 -7.18 9.03 13.50
CA LEU A 179 -6.97 8.91 12.06
C LEU A 179 -7.99 9.73 11.25
N ASP A 180 -9.23 9.78 11.74
CA ASP A 180 -10.36 10.56 11.26
C ASP A 180 -10.15 12.08 11.31
N LYS A 181 -9.26 12.54 12.19
CA LYS A 181 -8.97 13.97 12.41
C LYS A 181 -7.87 14.51 11.51
N ARG A 182 -7.23 13.66 10.70
CA ARG A 182 -6.15 14.08 9.81
C ARG A 182 -6.72 14.68 8.53
N GLU A 183 -6.09 15.74 8.05
CA GLU A 183 -6.53 16.43 6.83
C GLU A 183 -6.29 15.57 5.58
N GLY A 184 -7.24 15.61 4.65
CA GLY A 184 -7.16 14.96 3.34
C GLY A 184 -8.46 14.26 2.96
N VAL A 185 -8.81 13.19 3.67
CA VAL A 185 -9.89 12.25 3.32
C VAL A 185 -10.73 11.94 4.55
N LEU A 186 -12.04 11.83 4.39
CA LEU A 186 -12.93 11.42 5.48
C LEU A 186 -12.68 9.93 5.79
N VAL A 187 -12.43 9.59 7.05
CA VAL A 187 -12.20 8.20 7.47
C VAL A 187 -13.37 7.73 8.33
N THR A 188 -13.94 6.57 7.98
CA THR A 188 -15.08 5.96 8.69
C THR A 188 -14.86 4.46 8.88
N ASP A 189 -15.62 3.84 9.79
CA ASP A 189 -15.60 2.38 10.03
C ASP A 189 -16.80 1.65 9.40
N ARG A 190 -17.73 2.41 8.82
CA ARG A 190 -18.98 1.94 8.24
C ARG A 190 -19.49 2.92 7.19
N PHE A 191 -20.32 2.43 6.29
CA PHE A 191 -21.09 3.31 5.40
C PHE A 191 -22.05 4.20 6.21
N PRO A 192 -22.17 5.50 5.90
CA PRO A 192 -23.00 6.43 6.66
C PRO A 192 -24.50 6.09 6.58
N ASP A 193 -25.22 6.35 7.66
CA ASP A 193 -26.68 6.20 7.69
C ASP A 193 -27.35 7.26 6.81
N ALA A 194 -28.56 6.99 6.32
CA ALA A 194 -29.30 7.90 5.44
C ALA A 194 -29.45 9.32 6.02
N SER A 195 -29.59 9.45 7.35
CA SER A 195 -29.68 10.76 8.03
C SER A 195 -28.39 11.59 7.97
N ALA A 196 -27.24 10.94 7.78
CA ALA A 196 -25.93 11.57 7.69
C ALA A 196 -25.55 11.93 6.25
N ILE A 197 -26.32 11.47 5.26
CA ILE A 197 -26.09 11.68 3.83
C ILE A 197 -27.02 12.78 3.33
N LEU A 198 -26.43 13.85 2.79
CA LEU A 198 -27.14 14.88 2.04
C LEU A 198 -26.77 14.73 0.56
N GLN A 199 -27.79 14.52 -0.27
CA GLN A 199 -27.66 14.45 -1.73
C GLN A 199 -28.28 15.69 -2.35
N LEU A 200 -27.70 16.17 -3.46
CA LEU A 200 -28.36 17.18 -4.29
C LEU A 200 -29.62 16.55 -4.89
N GLN A 201 -30.76 17.23 -4.73
CA GLN A 201 -31.99 16.78 -5.35
C GLN A 201 -31.83 16.89 -6.87
N SER A 202 -32.21 15.82 -7.59
CA SER A 202 -32.43 15.91 -9.02
C SER A 202 -33.50 16.99 -9.24
N LEU A 203 -33.15 18.04 -9.97
CA LEU A 203 -34.16 18.93 -10.52
C LEU A 203 -34.89 18.11 -11.59
N ASP A 204 -36.12 17.74 -11.32
CA ASP A 204 -37.04 17.30 -12.35
C ASP A 204 -37.25 18.49 -13.28
N LEU A 205 -36.35 18.64 -14.25
CA LEU A 205 -36.60 19.48 -15.41
C LEU A 205 -37.73 18.76 -16.14
N ALA A 206 -38.97 19.17 -15.84
CA ALA A 206 -40.13 18.78 -16.60
C ALA A 206 -39.76 18.95 -18.08
N GLU A 207 -39.79 17.85 -18.83
CA GLU A 207 -39.70 17.94 -20.28
C GLU A 207 -40.85 18.85 -20.70
N GLU A 208 -40.51 20.08 -21.13
CA GLU A 208 -41.52 20.97 -21.66
C GLU A 208 -42.12 20.32 -22.91
N PRO A 209 -43.46 20.38 -23.05
CA PRO A 209 -44.21 19.61 -24.03
C PRO A 209 -43.95 19.97 -25.50
#